data_AF-M1YZV1-F1
#
_entry.id   AF-M1YZV1-F1
#
_cell.length_a   1.000
_cell.length_b   1.000
_cell.length_c   1.000
_cell.angle_alpha   90.00
_cell.angle_beta   90.00
_cell.angle_gamma   90.00
#
_symmetry.space_group_name_H-M   'P 1'
#
loop_
_entity.id
_entity.type
_entity.pdbx_description
1 polymer ?
#
loop_
_entity_poly.entity_id
_entity_poly.type
_entity_poly.pdbx_seq_one_letter_code
_entity_poly.pdbx_strand_id
1 'polypeptide(L)'
;MKSAGQGAKAFAIWGALGFLLVVPLLFIDWTNPPAYPRLEQAVKVVRYLSSPRQVSRSSFTAMYPEGRPTEFVKWMFSTVGKANWPPAEDGHPDEVEGAKSLRIPLIPKDTLIVPGQPHLNKAGRQLVVKGDDQRGVLVAEAHFDSRHPPVFTLEIPFNPPK
;
A
#
# COMPACT_ATOMS: atom_id res chain seq x y z
N MET A 1 -34.86 -44.36 40.75
CA MET A 1 -34.70 -42.95 40.32
C MET A 1 -33.21 -42.55 40.39
N LYS A 2 -32.43 -42.82 39.33
CA LYS A 2 -31.05 -42.34 39.17
C LYS A 2 -30.78 -42.13 37.67
N SER A 3 -31.42 -41.14 37.04
CA SER A 3 -31.16 -40.85 35.62
C SER A 3 -31.52 -39.42 35.19
N ALA A 4 -31.48 -38.44 36.11
CA ALA A 4 -31.71 -37.03 35.76
C ALA A 4 -30.43 -36.18 35.89
N GLY A 5 -29.50 -36.54 36.78
CA GLY A 5 -28.32 -35.72 37.08
C GLY A 5 -27.09 -35.95 36.18
N GLN A 6 -27.07 -37.00 35.36
CA GLN A 6 -25.90 -37.35 34.54
C GLN A 6 -25.92 -36.67 33.16
N GLY A 7 -27.11 -36.55 32.55
CA GLY A 7 -27.31 -35.78 31.32
C GLY A 7 -27.01 -34.29 31.50
N ALA A 8 -27.48 -33.68 32.60
CA ALA A 8 -27.26 -32.26 32.89
C ALA A 8 -25.76 -31.90 33.04
N LYS A 9 -24.96 -32.79 33.65
CA LYS A 9 -23.50 -32.60 33.77
C LYS A 9 -22.79 -32.70 32.42
N ALA A 10 -23.20 -33.64 31.57
CA ALA A 10 -22.66 -33.76 30.22
C ALA A 10 -22.98 -32.50 29.38
N PHE A 11 -24.23 -32.01 29.43
CA PHE A 11 -24.61 -30.78 28.74
C PHE A 11 -23.85 -29.54 29.24
N ALA A 12 -23.60 -29.43 30.55
CA ALA A 12 -22.82 -28.34 31.11
C ALA A 12 -21.34 -28.37 30.66
N ILE A 13 -20.73 -29.57 30.59
CA ILE A 13 -19.36 -29.73 30.10
C ILE A 13 -19.27 -29.39 28.61
N TRP A 14 -20.21 -29.86 27.79
CA TRP A 14 -20.24 -29.53 26.36
C TRP A 14 -20.52 -28.05 26.10
N GLY A 15 -21.38 -27.42 26.91
CA GLY A 15 -21.63 -25.98 26.86
C GLY A 15 -20.40 -25.16 27.26
N ALA A 16 -19.70 -25.56 28.32
CA ALA A 16 -18.45 -24.92 28.74
C ALA A 16 -17.33 -25.10 27.70
N LEU A 17 -17.20 -26.29 27.10
CA LEU A 17 -16.21 -26.56 26.05
C LEU A 17 -16.50 -25.76 24.78
N GLY A 18 -17.77 -25.68 24.38
CA GLY A 18 -18.21 -24.86 23.25
C GLY A 18 -17.94 -23.37 23.48
N PHE A 19 -18.21 -22.87 24.69
CA PHE A 19 -17.92 -21.50 25.08
C PHE A 19 -16.41 -21.21 25.04
N LEU A 20 -15.57 -22.14 25.54
CA LEU A 20 -14.12 -22.00 25.55
C LEU A 20 -13.50 -22.02 24.13
N LEU A 21 -14.15 -22.65 23.16
CA LEU A 21 -13.72 -22.62 21.75
C LEU A 21 -14.21 -21.38 20.99
N VAL A 22 -15.38 -20.83 21.32
CA VAL A 22 -15.96 -19.66 20.64
C VAL A 22 -15.39 -18.35 21.16
N VAL A 23 -15.12 -18.24 22.47
CA VAL A 23 -14.61 -17.01 23.09
C VAL A 23 -13.29 -16.53 22.46
N PRO A 24 -12.27 -17.37 22.19
CA PRO A 24 -11.05 -16.94 21.52
C PRO A 24 -11.30 -16.38 20.11
N LEU A 25 -12.29 -16.90 19.38
CA LEU A 25 -12.65 -16.43 18.04
C LEU A 25 -13.23 -15.01 18.07
N LEU A 26 -13.84 -14.58 19.18
CA LEU A 26 -14.34 -13.21 19.37
C LEU A 26 -13.21 -12.19 19.60
N PHE A 27 -12.01 -12.64 19.97
CA PHE A 27 -10.84 -11.78 20.18
C PHE A 27 -9.87 -11.77 18.99
N ILE A 28 -10.18 -12.48 17.90
CA ILE A 28 -9.46 -12.31 16.64
C ILE A 28 -9.95 -11.01 16.01
N ASP A 29 -9.16 -9.96 16.18
CA ASP A 29 -9.39 -8.63 15.59
C ASP A 29 -9.17 -8.68 14.06
N TRP A 30 -10.17 -9.17 13.33
CA TRP A 30 -10.21 -9.14 11.86
C TRP A 30 -10.33 -7.70 11.30
N THR A 31 -10.60 -6.73 12.16
CA THR A 31 -10.83 -5.33 11.78
C THR A 31 -9.55 -4.50 11.66
N ASN A 32 -8.44 -4.94 12.26
CA ASN A 32 -7.14 -4.28 12.17
C ASN A 32 -6.17 -5.11 11.33
N PRO A 33 -6.16 -4.96 9.99
CA PRO A 33 -5.11 -5.57 9.18
C PRO A 33 -3.74 -5.11 9.70
N PRO A 34 -2.69 -5.95 9.60
CA PRO A 34 -1.37 -5.58 10.10
C PRO A 34 -0.93 -4.26 9.49
N ALA A 35 -0.55 -3.29 10.31
CA ALA A 35 -0.03 -2.02 9.82
C ALA A 35 1.25 -2.28 9.00
N TYR A 36 1.32 -1.73 7.79
CA TYR A 36 2.46 -1.94 6.89
C TYR A 36 3.20 -0.63 6.67
N PRO A 37 3.91 -0.10 7.69
CA PRO A 37 4.40 1.28 7.69
C PRO A 37 5.31 1.60 6.50
N ARG A 38 6.11 0.64 6.04
CA ARG A 38 7.00 0.80 4.88
C ARG A 38 6.25 0.88 3.55
N LEU A 39 5.23 0.03 3.38
CA LEU A 39 4.39 0.04 2.18
C LEU A 39 3.47 1.27 2.17
N GLU A 40 2.94 1.67 3.32
CA GLU A 40 2.18 2.92 3.48
C GLU A 40 3.04 4.16 3.17
N GLN A 41 4.31 4.14 3.57
CA GLN A 41 5.24 5.21 3.23
C GLN A 41 5.53 5.27 1.73
N ALA A 42 5.70 4.12 1.06
CA ALA A 42 5.81 4.08 -0.40
C ALA A 42 4.55 4.64 -1.08
N VAL A 43 3.36 4.36 -0.55
CA VAL A 43 2.11 4.95 -1.03
C VAL A 43 2.10 6.47 -0.87
N LYS A 44 2.64 7.01 0.25
CA LYS A 44 2.78 8.46 0.44
C LYS A 44 3.65 9.10 -0.63
N VAL A 45 4.72 8.42 -1.07
CA VAL A 45 5.56 8.88 -2.20
C VAL A 45 4.74 8.97 -3.49
N VAL A 46 3.99 7.92 -3.83
CA VAL A 46 3.15 7.92 -5.03
C VAL A 46 2.10 9.04 -4.97
N ARG A 47 1.41 9.19 -3.83
CA ARG A 47 0.43 10.27 -3.60
C ARG A 47 1.05 11.66 -3.72
N TYR A 48 2.28 11.83 -3.22
CA TYR A 48 2.99 13.09 -3.33
C TYR A 48 3.28 13.42 -4.80
N LEU A 49 3.88 12.48 -5.54
CA LEU A 49 4.21 12.66 -6.96
C LEU A 49 2.97 12.86 -7.84
N SER A 50 1.87 12.16 -7.53
CA SER A 50 0.61 12.26 -8.27
C SER A 50 -0.28 13.42 -7.81
N SER A 51 0.17 14.22 -6.83
CA SER A 51 -0.62 15.35 -6.35
C SER A 51 -0.71 16.44 -7.43
N PRO A 52 -1.85 17.15 -7.57
CA PRO A 52 -2.00 18.17 -8.60
C PRO A 52 -0.87 19.21 -8.59
N ARG A 53 -0.39 19.58 -7.40
CA ARG A 53 0.73 20.54 -7.23
C ARG A 53 2.06 20.01 -7.77
N GLN A 54 2.37 18.73 -7.59
CA GLN A 54 3.62 18.17 -8.13
C GLN A 54 3.49 17.94 -9.63
N VAL A 55 2.35 17.44 -10.07
CA VAL A 55 2.08 17.19 -11.48
C VAL A 55 2.16 18.49 -12.30
N SER A 56 1.56 19.60 -11.84
CA SER A 56 1.64 20.90 -12.56
C SER A 56 3.04 21.47 -12.69
N ARG A 57 3.93 21.15 -11.74
CA ARG A 57 5.31 21.65 -11.71
C ARG A 57 6.29 20.73 -12.43
N SER A 58 5.81 19.57 -12.87
CA SER A 58 6.60 18.56 -13.54
C SER A 58 6.51 18.70 -15.06
N SER A 59 7.34 17.94 -15.78
CA SER A 59 7.24 17.86 -17.25
C SER A 59 6.05 17.02 -17.75
N PHE A 60 5.30 16.39 -16.84
CA PHE A 60 4.20 15.49 -17.22
C PHE A 60 3.15 16.17 -18.09
N THR A 61 2.64 17.32 -17.66
CA THR A 61 1.55 18.03 -18.35
C THR A 61 1.96 18.49 -19.75
N ALA A 62 3.24 18.84 -19.93
CA ALA A 62 3.78 19.20 -21.25
C ALA A 62 3.96 17.98 -22.17
N MET A 63 4.30 16.81 -21.63
CA MET A 63 4.52 15.59 -22.41
C MET A 63 3.22 14.83 -22.71
N TYR A 64 2.23 14.92 -21.81
CA TYR A 64 0.98 14.18 -21.86
C TYR A 64 -0.20 15.11 -21.56
N PRO A 65 -0.66 15.92 -22.56
CA PRO A 65 -1.72 16.90 -22.36
C PRO A 65 -3.07 16.29 -21.95
N GLU A 66 -3.33 15.03 -22.32
CA GLU A 66 -4.53 14.30 -21.93
C GLU A 66 -4.51 13.88 -20.46
N GLY A 67 -3.32 13.77 -19.87
CA GLY A 67 -3.15 13.53 -18.43
C GLY A 67 -3.69 12.18 -17.96
N ARG A 68 -3.56 11.10 -18.74
CA ARG A 68 -4.15 9.81 -18.34
C ARG A 68 -3.34 9.13 -17.23
N PRO A 69 -3.98 8.38 -16.30
CA PRO A 69 -3.28 7.61 -15.27
C PRO A 69 -2.17 6.70 -15.80
N THR A 70 -2.40 6.00 -16.91
CA THR A 70 -1.41 5.08 -17.50
C THR A 70 -0.20 5.83 -18.06
N GLU A 71 -0.42 7.01 -18.62
CA GLU A 71 0.64 7.91 -19.07
C GLU A 71 1.45 8.46 -17.90
N PHE A 72 0.78 8.79 -16.79
CA PHE A 72 1.46 9.22 -15.57
C PHE A 72 2.38 8.14 -15.04
N VAL A 73 1.94 6.87 -14.98
CA VAL A 73 2.82 5.76 -14.58
C VAL A 73 4.02 5.64 -15.54
N LYS A 74 3.79 5.67 -16.85
CA LYS A 74 4.88 5.63 -17.85
C LYS A 74 5.87 6.77 -17.64
N TRP A 75 5.39 7.99 -17.42
CA TRP A 75 6.21 9.16 -17.16
C TRP A 75 6.96 9.04 -15.83
N MET A 76 6.29 8.69 -14.74
CA MET A 76 6.85 8.62 -13.38
C MET A 76 8.07 7.69 -13.31
N PHE A 77 8.06 6.60 -14.08
CA PHE A 77 9.16 5.64 -14.14
C PHE A 77 10.18 5.89 -15.27
N SER A 78 9.96 6.91 -16.11
CA SER A 78 10.95 7.37 -17.09
C SER A 78 12.13 8.05 -16.41
N THR A 79 13.21 8.29 -17.16
CA THR A 79 14.39 9.05 -16.67
C THR A 79 13.98 10.43 -16.15
N VAL A 80 13.08 11.12 -16.85
CA VAL A 80 12.63 12.47 -16.47
C VAL A 80 11.71 12.40 -15.25
N GLY A 81 10.80 11.43 -15.18
CA GLY A 81 9.94 11.25 -14.01
C GLY A 81 10.73 10.90 -12.75
N LYS A 82 11.69 9.97 -12.87
CA LYS A 82 12.56 9.57 -11.75
C LYS A 82 13.41 10.71 -11.20
N ALA A 83 13.80 11.68 -12.02
CA ALA A 83 14.50 12.89 -11.54
C ALA A 83 13.63 13.76 -10.61
N ASN A 84 12.31 13.61 -10.65
CA ASN A 84 11.37 14.30 -9.76
C ASN A 84 11.07 13.50 -8.49
N TRP A 85 11.62 12.30 -8.34
CA TRP A 85 11.36 11.48 -7.16
C TRP A 85 11.99 12.10 -5.91
N PRO A 86 11.34 11.97 -4.75
CA PRO A 86 11.96 12.37 -3.50
C PRO A 86 13.18 11.50 -3.19
N PRO A 87 14.07 11.96 -2.30
CA PRO A 87 15.25 11.19 -1.92
C PRO A 87 14.87 9.91 -1.19
N ALA A 88 15.74 8.90 -1.29
CA ALA A 88 15.66 7.69 -0.49
C ALA A 88 16.05 7.96 0.96
N GLU A 89 15.52 7.18 1.90
CA GLU A 89 15.83 7.30 3.33
C GLU A 89 17.31 7.15 3.66
N ASP A 90 18.02 6.36 2.87
CA ASP A 90 19.46 6.11 2.95
C ASP A 90 20.27 6.93 1.92
N GLY A 91 19.64 7.95 1.33
CA GLY A 91 20.28 8.92 0.44
C GLY A 91 21.21 9.89 1.17
N HIS A 92 21.66 10.92 0.44
CA HIS A 92 22.58 11.91 0.99
C HIS A 92 21.97 12.64 2.20
N PRO A 93 22.68 12.80 3.33
CA PRO A 93 22.13 13.36 4.58
C PRO A 93 21.41 14.70 4.37
N ASP A 94 22.02 15.62 3.62
CA ASP A 94 21.47 16.96 3.38
C ASP A 94 20.15 16.93 2.59
N GLU A 95 20.01 16.02 1.62
CA GLU A 95 18.76 15.86 0.84
C GLU A 95 17.65 15.27 1.72
N VAL A 96 18.01 14.30 2.56
CA VAL A 96 17.09 13.65 3.49
C VAL A 96 16.60 14.64 4.54
N GLU A 97 17.49 15.45 5.11
CA GLU A 97 17.13 16.48 6.09
C GLU A 97 16.28 17.59 5.46
N GLY A 98 16.67 18.04 4.25
CA GLY A 98 15.88 18.99 3.46
C GLY A 98 14.46 18.48 3.19
N ALA A 99 14.31 17.25 2.70
CA ALA A 99 13.02 16.63 2.46
C ALA A 99 12.17 16.52 3.75
N LYS A 100 12.77 16.11 4.87
CA LYS A 100 12.09 16.04 6.16
C LYS A 100 11.57 17.40 6.62
N SER A 101 12.39 18.45 6.53
CA SER A 101 11.98 19.82 6.94
C SER A 101 10.82 20.35 6.10
N LEU A 102 10.77 20.00 4.81
CA LEU A 102 9.71 20.36 3.88
C LEU A 102 8.51 19.40 3.91
N ARG A 103 8.53 18.39 4.79
CA ARG A 103 7.52 17.32 4.89
C ARG A 103 7.30 16.57 3.56
N ILE A 104 8.35 16.46 2.76
CA ILE A 104 8.38 15.64 1.55
C ILE A 104 8.57 14.17 1.99
N PRO A 105 7.74 13.22 1.52
CA PRO A 105 7.90 11.82 1.89
C PRO A 105 9.18 11.25 1.31
N LEU A 106 9.88 10.41 2.08
CA LEU A 106 11.09 9.72 1.65
C LEU A 106 10.76 8.34 1.07
N ILE A 107 11.55 7.89 0.09
CA ILE A 107 11.45 6.53 -0.44
C ILE A 107 11.96 5.56 0.63
N PRO A 108 11.17 4.57 1.08
CA PRO A 108 11.62 3.61 2.09
C PRO A 108 12.75 2.75 1.53
N LYS A 109 13.86 2.63 2.26
CA LYS A 109 15.08 1.92 1.81
C LYS A 109 14.86 0.44 1.45
N ASP A 110 13.84 -0.18 2.04
CA ASP A 110 13.56 -1.61 1.94
C ASP A 110 12.28 -1.92 1.14
N THR A 111 11.79 -0.95 0.37
CA THR A 111 10.58 -1.09 -0.44
C THR A 111 10.83 -0.55 -1.84
N LEU A 112 10.64 -1.40 -2.84
CA LEU A 112 10.74 -1.00 -4.24
C LEU A 112 9.40 -0.45 -4.73
N ILE A 113 9.42 0.69 -5.41
CA ILE A 113 8.25 1.17 -6.15
C ILE A 113 8.47 0.80 -7.62
N VAL A 114 7.53 0.08 -8.24
CA VAL A 114 7.67 -0.51 -9.58
C VAL A 114 6.43 -0.29 -10.45
N PRO A 115 6.56 -0.17 -11.78
CA PRO A 115 5.40 -0.02 -12.67
C PRO A 115 4.77 -1.37 -13.01
N GLY A 116 3.44 -1.40 -13.10
CA GLY A 116 2.70 -2.44 -13.82
C GLY A 116 2.61 -3.78 -13.09
N GLN A 117 3.72 -4.49 -12.87
CA GLN A 117 3.73 -5.82 -12.25
C GLN A 117 4.85 -5.96 -11.21
N PRO A 118 4.70 -6.84 -10.21
CA PRO A 118 5.79 -7.16 -9.30
C PRO A 118 7.03 -7.68 -10.04
N HIS A 119 8.22 -7.24 -9.63
CA HIS A 119 9.47 -7.74 -10.17
C HIS A 119 9.80 -9.09 -9.51
N LEU A 120 9.53 -10.21 -10.21
CA LEU A 120 9.72 -11.58 -9.71
C LEU A 120 11.16 -11.92 -9.31
N ASN A 121 12.14 -11.22 -9.88
CA ASN A 121 13.57 -11.41 -9.61
C ASN A 121 14.11 -10.51 -8.48
N LYS A 122 13.25 -9.70 -7.86
CA LYS A 122 13.62 -8.83 -6.74
C LYS A 122 12.86 -9.31 -5.49
N ALA A 123 13.62 -9.78 -4.50
CA ALA A 123 13.06 -10.12 -3.21
C ALA A 123 12.73 -8.84 -2.41
N GLY A 124 11.79 -8.95 -1.49
CA GLY A 124 11.42 -7.89 -0.56
C GLY A 124 10.12 -7.16 -0.94
N ARG A 125 9.81 -6.13 -0.16
CA ARG A 125 8.57 -5.36 -0.27
C ARG A 125 8.55 -4.60 -1.59
N GLN A 126 7.41 -4.64 -2.28
CA GLN A 126 7.20 -3.91 -3.51
C GLN A 126 5.85 -3.20 -3.49
N LEU A 127 5.84 -1.95 -3.93
CA LEU A 127 4.63 -1.23 -4.29
C LEU A 127 4.55 -1.15 -5.80
N VAL A 128 3.60 -1.90 -6.36
CA VAL A 128 3.31 -1.89 -7.79
C VAL A 128 2.33 -0.76 -8.07
N VAL A 129 2.64 0.09 -9.03
CA VAL A 129 1.79 1.22 -9.44
C VAL A 129 1.28 0.98 -10.84
N LYS A 130 -0.04 1.03 -11.01
CA LYS A 130 -0.76 0.88 -12.28
C LYS A 130 -1.64 2.10 -12.51
N GLY A 131 -1.88 2.43 -13.78
CA GLY A 131 -2.91 3.39 -14.17
C GLY A 131 -4.17 2.66 -14.60
N ASP A 132 -5.32 3.17 -14.19
CA ASP A 132 -6.64 2.78 -14.69
C ASP A 132 -7.29 3.99 -15.34
N ASP A 133 -7.16 4.07 -16.67
CA ASP A 133 -7.68 5.20 -17.46
C ASP A 133 -9.21 5.24 -17.48
N GLN A 134 -9.89 4.10 -17.37
CA GLN A 134 -11.35 4.05 -17.38
C GLN A 134 -11.93 4.66 -16.11
N ARG A 135 -11.28 4.39 -14.98
CA ARG A 135 -11.72 4.86 -13.66
C ARG A 135 -11.05 6.17 -13.23
N GLY A 136 -10.02 6.63 -13.96
CA GLY A 136 -9.30 7.86 -13.62
C GLY A 136 -8.50 7.75 -12.33
N VAL A 137 -7.99 6.55 -12.01
CA VAL A 137 -7.28 6.28 -10.75
C VAL A 137 -5.91 5.68 -11.01
N LEU A 138 -4.97 5.92 -10.09
CA LEU A 138 -3.78 5.10 -9.93
C LEU A 138 -4.09 3.99 -8.94
N VAL A 139 -3.73 2.76 -9.30
CA VAL A 139 -3.88 1.59 -8.44
C VAL A 139 -2.50 1.26 -7.87
N ALA A 140 -2.38 1.31 -6.55
CA ALA A 140 -1.17 0.97 -5.80
C ALA A 140 -1.37 -0.36 -5.09
N GLU A 141 -0.71 -1.41 -5.58
CA GLU A 141 -0.75 -2.76 -5.03
C GLU A 141 0.51 -3.01 -4.20
N ALA A 142 0.33 -3.27 -2.92
CA ALA A 142 1.41 -3.50 -2.00
C ALA A 142 1.66 -4.99 -1.85
N HIS A 143 2.89 -5.44 -2.05
CA HIS A 143 3.32 -6.83 -1.95
C HIS A 143 4.44 -6.94 -0.90
N PHE A 144 4.35 -7.94 -0.01
CA PHE A 144 5.50 -8.31 0.82
C PHE A 144 6.60 -8.99 0.02
N ASP A 145 6.18 -9.76 -0.98
CA ASP A 145 7.03 -10.48 -1.92
C ASP A 145 6.32 -10.58 -3.27
N SER A 146 7.11 -10.54 -4.33
CA SER A 146 6.69 -10.58 -5.73
C SER A 146 5.87 -11.80 -6.13
N ARG A 147 5.97 -12.91 -5.39
CA ARG A 147 5.30 -14.19 -5.68
C ARG A 147 3.95 -14.35 -5.00
N HIS A 148 3.63 -13.44 -4.08
CA HIS A 148 2.41 -13.50 -3.29
C HIS A 148 1.42 -12.44 -3.78
N PRO A 149 0.10 -12.67 -3.62
CA PRO A 149 -0.90 -11.65 -3.90
C PRO A 149 -0.66 -10.38 -3.07
N PRO A 150 -1.18 -9.22 -3.51
CA PRO A 150 -0.99 -7.99 -2.78
C PRO A 150 -1.62 -8.09 -1.38
N VAL A 151 -0.91 -7.58 -0.38
CA VAL A 151 -1.37 -7.50 1.01
C VAL A 151 -2.45 -6.44 1.18
N PHE A 152 -2.40 -5.41 0.34
CA PHE A 152 -3.49 -4.46 0.17
C PHE A 152 -3.40 -3.78 -1.20
N THR A 153 -4.54 -3.27 -1.65
CA THR A 153 -4.66 -2.47 -2.86
C THR A 153 -5.31 -1.15 -2.50
N LEU A 154 -4.75 -0.06 -3.00
CA LEU A 154 -5.27 1.28 -2.79
C LEU A 154 -5.50 1.97 -4.13
N GLU A 155 -6.64 2.62 -4.24
CA GLU A 155 -6.96 3.49 -5.36
C GLU A 155 -6.70 4.94 -4.99
N ILE A 156 -6.01 5.65 -5.87
CA ILE A 156 -5.65 7.05 -5.72
C ILE A 156 -6.29 7.80 -6.88
N PRO A 157 -7.29 8.65 -6.64
CA PRO A 157 -7.86 9.50 -7.67
C PRO A 157 -6.77 10.33 -8.36
N PHE A 158 -6.75 10.30 -9.68
CA PHE A 158 -5.76 11.03 -10.48
C PHE A 158 -6.47 12.07 -11.35
N ASN A 159 -6.34 13.32 -10.96
CA ASN A 159 -6.90 14.46 -11.67
C ASN A 159 -5.81 15.50 -11.88
N PRO A 160 -4.99 15.35 -12.93
CA PRO A 160 -3.93 16.30 -13.20
C PRO A 160 -4.51 17.66 -13.57
N PRO A 161 -3.85 18.76 -13.19
CA PRO A 161 -4.26 20.09 -13.61
C PRO A 161 -4.13 20.20 -15.13
N LYS A 162 -5.15 20.79 -15.75
CA LYS A 162 -5.20 21.12 -17.18
C LYS A 162 -4.38 22.37 -17.47
#